data_AF-A0A2R5FYI1-F1
#
_entry.id   AF-A0A2R5FYI1-F1
#
_cell.length_a   1.000
_cell.length_b   1.000
_cell.length_c   1.000
_cell.angle_alpha   90.00
_cell.angle_beta   90.00
_cell.angle_gamma   90.00
#
_symmetry.space_group_name_H-M   'P 1'
#
loop_
_entity.id
_entity.type
_entity.pdbx_description
1 polymer ?
#
loop_
_entity_poly.entity_id
_entity_poly.type
_entity_poly.pdbx_seq_one_letter_code
_entity_poly.pdbx_strand_id
1 'polypeptide(L)'
;MLSGIKQQVVVGKDGKIEIQTSDLAEGTVVEVIVLVEQDVVETNANQSIQQDVTEYLLSTEANRCHLMTAIQNIETKTNLVSFTPEEWDEEYNIRS
;
A
#
# COMPACT_ATOMS: atom_id res chain seq x y z
N MET A 1 26.96 17.23 -1.41
CA MET A 1 27.28 15.80 -1.27
C MET A 1 26.01 15.04 -1.61
N LEU A 2 26.05 14.20 -2.64
CA LEU A 2 24.85 13.52 -3.12
C LEU A 2 24.56 12.36 -2.15
N SER A 3 23.41 12.41 -1.48
CA SER A 3 23.08 11.49 -0.37
C SER A 3 22.31 10.25 -0.82
N GLY A 4 21.83 10.22 -2.06
CA GLY A 4 21.11 9.09 -2.64
C GLY A 4 20.57 9.39 -4.04
N ILE A 5 20.30 8.34 -4.80
CA ILE A 5 19.76 8.39 -6.16
C ILE A 5 18.47 7.58 -6.17
N LYS A 6 17.35 8.19 -6.59
CA LYS A 6 16.10 7.47 -6.86
C LYS A 6 15.87 7.46 -8.36
N GLN A 7 15.87 6.27 -8.97
CA GLN A 7 15.70 6.09 -10.41
C GLN A 7 14.65 4.99 -10.67
N GLN A 8 13.67 5.28 -11.54
CA GLN A 8 12.75 4.28 -12.07
C GLN A 8 13.24 3.88 -13.45
N VAL A 9 13.47 2.60 -13.68
CA VAL A 9 13.91 2.07 -14.98
C VAL A 9 13.21 0.76 -15.29
N VAL A 10 13.11 0.46 -16.58
CA VAL A 10 12.72 -0.86 -17.06
C VAL A 10 13.97 -1.73 -17.18
N VAL A 11 13.85 -2.99 -16.76
CA VAL A 11 14.93 -3.97 -16.87
C VAL A 11 15.26 -4.23 -18.34
N GLY A 12 16.53 -4.03 -18.72
CA GLY A 12 17.01 -4.21 -20.08
C GLY A 12 17.25 -5.68 -20.46
N LYS A 13 17.85 -5.89 -21.64
CA LYS A 13 18.30 -7.22 -22.07
C LYS A 13 19.26 -7.82 -21.02
N ASP A 14 19.13 -9.13 -20.81
CA ASP A 14 19.92 -9.90 -19.84
C ASP A 14 19.74 -9.47 -18.37
N GLY A 15 18.63 -8.83 -18.02
CA GLY A 15 18.33 -8.48 -16.63
C GLY A 15 19.10 -7.28 -16.08
N LYS A 16 19.73 -6.49 -16.96
CA LYS A 16 20.61 -5.39 -16.55
C LYS A 16 19.82 -4.11 -16.25
N ILE A 17 20.30 -3.38 -15.24
CA ILE A 17 19.85 -2.04 -14.85
C ILE A 17 21.06 -1.12 -14.87
N GLU A 18 20.93 0.04 -15.53
CA GLU A 18 22.00 1.04 -15.62
C GLU A 18 21.64 2.28 -14.80
N ILE A 19 22.55 2.68 -13.90
CA ILE A 19 22.41 3.89 -13.12
C ILE A 19 23.02 5.05 -13.94
N GLN A 20 22.18 5.98 -14.40
CA GLN A 20 22.60 7.07 -15.28
C GLN A 20 23.12 8.29 -14.48
N THR A 21 24.20 8.15 -13.71
CA THR A 21 24.79 9.31 -13.01
C THR A 21 26.31 9.38 -13.17
N SER A 22 26.78 10.60 -13.44
CA SER A 22 28.19 11.00 -13.59
C SER A 22 28.89 11.37 -12.28
N ASP A 23 28.17 11.42 -11.15
CA ASP A 23 28.65 12.17 -9.96
C ASP A 23 29.17 11.26 -8.84
N LEU A 24 29.18 9.93 -9.05
CA LEU A 24 29.81 8.98 -8.14
C LEU A 24 31.29 8.85 -8.50
N ALA A 25 32.16 9.36 -7.64
CA ALA A 25 33.60 9.23 -7.81
C ALA A 25 34.04 7.76 -7.70
N GLU A 26 35.10 7.40 -8.42
CA GLU A 26 35.70 6.07 -8.32
C GLU A 26 36.08 5.73 -6.87
N GLY A 27 35.76 4.51 -6.44
CA GLY A 27 35.99 4.04 -5.06
C GLY A 27 34.90 4.40 -4.06
N THR A 28 33.81 5.07 -4.48
CA THR A 28 32.65 5.33 -3.61
C THR A 28 31.91 4.04 -3.28
N VAL A 29 31.76 3.74 -1.97
CA VAL A 29 30.93 2.63 -1.50
C VAL A 29 29.46 3.04 -1.55
N VAL A 30 28.63 2.25 -2.23
CA VAL A 30 27.19 2.51 -2.40
C VAL A 30 26.36 1.30 -2.01
N GLU A 31 25.17 1.55 -1.49
CA GLU A 31 24.12 0.55 -1.25
C GLU A 31 23.07 0.67 -2.36
N VAL A 32 22.62 -0.46 -2.91
CA VAL A 32 21.62 -0.49 -3.99
C VAL A 32 20.35 -1.16 -3.48
N ILE A 33 19.24 -0.42 -3.54
CA ILE A 33 17.90 -0.95 -3.24
C ILE A 33 17.16 -1.11 -4.56
N VAL A 34 16.74 -2.34 -4.87
CA VAL A 34 15.93 -2.66 -6.06
C VAL A 34 14.50 -2.93 -5.59
N LEU A 35 13.56 -2.08 -6.01
CA LEU A 35 12.13 -2.27 -5.78
C LEU A 35 11.47 -2.64 -7.11
N VAL A 36 10.88 -3.84 -7.17
CA VAL A 36 10.12 -4.29 -8.33
C VAL A 36 8.69 -3.76 -8.20
N GLU A 37 8.24 -2.99 -9.19
CA GLU A 37 6.85 -2.56 -9.32
C GLU A 37 5.99 -3.80 -9.62
N GLN A 38 5.07 -4.13 -8.72
CA GLN A 38 4.38 -5.43 -8.72
C GLN A 38 3.18 -5.52 -9.69
N ASP A 39 2.97 -4.51 -10.53
CA ASP A 39 1.75 -4.41 -11.34
C ASP A 39 1.75 -5.29 -12.61
N VAL A 40 2.82 -6.04 -12.94
CA VAL A 40 2.91 -6.73 -14.26
C VAL A 40 3.52 -8.15 -14.25
N VAL A 41 3.99 -8.69 -13.12
CA VAL A 41 4.61 -10.03 -13.13
C VAL A 41 3.93 -10.95 -12.12
N GLU A 42 3.00 -11.75 -12.64
CA GLU A 42 2.47 -12.95 -12.02
C GLU A 42 3.61 -13.94 -11.70
N THR A 43 4.28 -13.74 -10.58
CA THR A 43 5.12 -14.79 -9.99
C THR A 43 4.75 -14.95 -8.52
N ASN A 44 4.41 -16.19 -8.19
CA ASN A 44 3.88 -16.68 -6.93
C ASN A 44 4.89 -16.57 -5.77
N ALA A 45 5.33 -15.37 -5.41
CA ALA A 45 6.04 -15.10 -4.16
C ALA A 45 6.01 -13.59 -3.82
N ASN A 46 5.12 -13.21 -2.89
CA ASN A 46 5.18 -12.00 -2.06
C ASN A 46 4.72 -10.63 -2.66
N GLN A 47 3.41 -10.53 -2.88
CA GLN A 47 2.48 -9.72 -2.06
C GLN A 47 2.64 -8.17 -2.04
N SER A 48 2.35 -7.58 -3.19
CA SER A 48 1.60 -6.35 -3.43
C SER A 48 0.75 -6.59 -4.69
N ILE A 49 0.15 -7.78 -4.77
CA ILE A 49 -1.11 -7.94 -5.50
C ILE A 49 -2.03 -6.91 -4.85
N GLN A 50 -2.62 -6.01 -5.64
CA GLN A 50 -3.84 -5.34 -5.23
C GLN A 50 -4.81 -6.45 -4.83
N GLN A 51 -4.78 -6.86 -3.56
CA GLN A 51 -5.62 -7.93 -3.09
C GLN A 51 -7.03 -7.46 -3.35
N ASP A 52 -7.78 -8.24 -4.13
CA ASP A 52 -9.17 -7.91 -4.40
C ASP A 52 -9.83 -7.69 -3.03
N VAL A 53 -10.26 -6.44 -2.79
CA VAL A 53 -10.74 -6.02 -1.47
C VAL A 53 -12.00 -6.83 -1.11
N THR A 54 -12.78 -7.22 -2.11
CA THR A 54 -13.94 -8.08 -1.94
C THR A 54 -13.50 -9.47 -1.48
N GLU A 55 -12.48 -10.04 -2.13
CA GLU A 55 -11.93 -11.33 -1.74
C GLU A 55 -11.36 -11.29 -0.31
N TYR A 56 -10.62 -10.23 0.04
CA TYR A 56 -10.10 -10.04 1.39
C TYR A 56 -11.22 -9.94 2.44
N LEU A 57 -12.22 -9.09 2.20
CA LEU A 57 -13.32 -8.89 3.14
C LEU A 57 -14.17 -10.16 3.33
N LEU A 58 -14.24 -11.03 2.31
CA LEU A 58 -14.99 -12.29 2.36
C LEU A 58 -14.13 -13.52 2.72
N SER A 59 -12.82 -13.33 2.93
CA SER A 59 -11.87 -14.43 3.15
C SER A 59 -12.10 -15.23 4.44
N THR A 60 -12.69 -14.61 5.47
CA THR A 60 -12.98 -15.26 6.75
C THR A 60 -14.47 -15.22 7.07
N GLU A 61 -14.97 -16.24 7.75
CA GLU A 61 -16.38 -16.30 8.16
C GLU A 61 -16.74 -15.14 9.10
N ALA A 62 -15.84 -14.77 10.01
CA ALA A 62 -16.05 -13.63 10.90
C ALA A 62 -16.22 -12.31 10.13
N ASN A 63 -15.33 -12.04 9.16
CA ASN A 63 -15.43 -10.83 8.34
C ASN A 63 -16.70 -10.83 7.48
N ARG A 64 -17.07 -11.99 6.92
CA ARG A 64 -18.31 -12.15 6.15
C ARG A 64 -19.54 -11.84 7.02
N CYS A 65 -19.63 -12.41 8.22
CA CYS A 65 -20.74 -12.12 9.14
C CYS A 65 -20.80 -10.63 9.47
N HIS A 66 -19.67 -10.02 9.85
CA HIS A 66 -19.62 -8.59 10.17
C HIS A 66 -20.05 -7.71 9.00
N LEU A 67 -19.58 -8.00 7.79
CA LEU A 67 -19.92 -7.24 6.59
C LEU A 67 -21.42 -7.34 6.26
N MET A 68 -21.99 -8.55 6.30
CA MET A 68 -23.40 -8.76 6.01
C MET A 68 -24.30 -8.10 7.06
N THR A 69 -23.93 -8.17 8.35
CA THR A 69 -24.65 -7.46 9.41
C THR A 69 -24.55 -5.95 9.26
N ALA A 70 -23.38 -5.41 8.89
CA ALA A 70 -23.21 -3.98 8.65
C ALA A 70 -24.09 -3.48 7.49
N ILE A 71 -24.15 -4.23 6.39
CA ILE A 71 -25.03 -3.93 5.24
C ILE A 71 -26.50 -3.93 5.71
N GLN A 72 -26.92 -4.97 6.45
CA GLN A 72 -28.28 -5.06 6.96
C GLN A 72 -28.65 -3.92 7.92
N ASN A 73 -27.73 -3.49 8.78
CA ASN A 73 -27.93 -2.36 9.69
C ASN A 73 -28.15 -1.05 8.92
N ILE A 74 -27.42 -0.84 7.81
CA ILE A 74 -27.59 0.32 6.94
C ILE A 74 -28.95 0.29 6.24
N GLU A 75 -29.32 -0.85 5.64
CA GLU A 75 -30.59 -1.00 4.92
C GLU A 75 -31.80 -0.80 5.83
N THR A 76 -31.73 -1.38 7.04
CA THR A 76 -32.80 -1.27 8.05
C THR A 76 -32.75 0.04 8.83
N LYS A 77 -31.69 0.84 8.69
CA LYS A 77 -31.40 2.04 9.48
C LYS A 77 -31.42 1.77 10.99
N THR A 78 -30.99 0.59 11.40
CA THR A 78 -30.92 0.20 12.81
C THR A 78 -29.46 0.12 13.24
N ASN A 79 -29.18 0.37 14.53
CA ASN A 79 -27.83 0.29 15.10
C ASN A 79 -26.78 1.18 14.37
N LEU A 80 -27.20 2.35 13.87
CA LEU A 80 -26.31 3.31 13.24
C LEU A 80 -25.93 4.40 14.24
N VAL A 81 -24.65 4.76 14.24
CA VAL A 81 -24.14 5.95 14.92
C VAL A 81 -23.73 6.94 13.84
N SER A 82 -24.30 8.14 13.86
CA SER A 82 -23.97 9.22 12.94
C SER A 82 -23.35 10.37 13.72
N PHE A 83 -22.16 10.78 13.29
CA PHE A 83 -21.49 11.98 13.75
C PHE A 83 -20.81 12.62 12.55
N THR A 84 -20.63 13.93 12.62
CA THR A 84 -19.81 14.69 11.69
C THR A 84 -18.33 14.58 12.08
N PRO A 85 -17.40 14.70 11.12
CA PRO A 85 -15.97 14.76 11.44
C PRO A 85 -15.64 15.83 12.49
N GLU A 86 -16.34 16.96 12.44
CA GLU A 86 -16.18 18.06 13.40
C GLU A 86 -16.61 17.67 14.82
N GLU A 87 -17.77 17.00 14.98
CA GLU A 87 -18.25 16.48 16.27
C GLU A 87 -17.29 15.45 16.88
N TRP A 88 -16.69 14.60 16.03
CA TRP A 88 -15.70 13.60 16.48
C TRP A 88 -14.41 14.25 16.97
N ASP A 89 -13.90 15.24 16.22
CA ASP A 89 -12.68 15.94 16.58
C ASP A 89 -12.86 16.75 17.88
N GLU A 90 -14.02 17.38 18.09
CA GLU A 90 -14.30 18.11 19.33
C GLU A 90 -14.41 17.20 20.57
N GLU A 91 -15.04 16.02 20.44
CA GLU A 91 -15.21 15.09 21.57
C GLU A 91 -13.96 14.26 21.89
N TYR A 92 -13.16 13.87 20.88
CA TYR A 92 -12.12 12.86 21.05
C TYR A 92 -10.70 13.33 20.69
N ASN A 93 -10.52 14.51 20.08
CA ASN A 93 -9.20 15.06 19.76
C ASN A 93 -8.63 15.94 20.89
N ILE A 94 -8.83 15.53 22.14
CA ILE A 94 -8.24 16.18 23.32
C ILE A 94 -6.81 15.65 23.53
N ARG A 95 -5.90 15.84 22.56
CA ARG A 95 -4.44 15.67 22.70
C ARG A 95 -3.71 16.10 21.43
N SER A 96 -3.31 17.36 21.39
CA SER A 96 -2.07 17.80 20.72
C SER A 96 -1.20 18.52 21.73
#